data_AF-A0A3M7PPR4-F1
#
_entry.id   AF-A0A3M7PPR4-F1
#
_cell.length_a   1.000
_cell.length_b   1.000
_cell.length_c   1.000
_cell.angle_alpha   90.00
_cell.angle_beta   90.00
_cell.angle_gamma   90.00
#
_symmetry.space_group_name_H-M   'P 1'
#
loop_
_entity.id
_entity.type
_entity.pdbx_description
1 polymer ?
#
loop_
_entity_poly.entity_id
_entity_poly.type
_entity_poly.pdbx_seq_one_letter_code
_entity_poly.pdbx_strand_id
1 'polypeptide(L)'
;PCKNLQSVTRAAAWANGKELPTFFYSLELGTEIKYRSFCNPLSSANCRDRLSSDDADSSYNLLVSVYASASCLAIPTRVRKTQLCSNPKWFNQSIEALTREKYKFHCLCRSAPHNADLKAAYIQSCKKVKTAVRKAICKFEAFIMRSCKLQPKLLFNYINSQKACNDSIKGLLDADGCFQTDGRVIARLLNEHFSSVFSLRDYESVPAMPCRSNTKCVVNLDVFSPD
;
A
#
# COMPACT_ATOMS: atom_id res chain seq x y z
N PRO A 1 -35.36 -11.22 8.58
CA PRO A 1 -35.00 -12.60 9.02
C PRO A 1 -33.50 -12.95 8.84
N CYS A 2 -32.83 -12.52 7.76
CA CYS A 2 -31.43 -12.92 7.48
C CYS A 2 -30.32 -12.03 8.08
N LYS A 3 -30.65 -11.01 8.88
CA LYS A 3 -29.65 -10.14 9.54
C LYS A 3 -29.19 -10.66 10.91
N ASN A 4 -29.96 -11.56 11.54
CA ASN A 4 -29.65 -12.10 12.87
C ASN A 4 -28.83 -13.39 12.88
N LEU A 5 -28.62 -14.05 11.73
CA LEU A 5 -27.79 -15.27 11.68
C LEU A 5 -26.28 -14.98 11.63
N GLN A 6 -25.88 -13.79 11.18
CA GLN A 6 -24.47 -13.39 11.06
C GLN A 6 -23.82 -12.96 12.38
N SER A 7 -24.63 -12.53 13.36
CA SER A 7 -24.14 -12.16 14.69
C SER A 7 -23.88 -13.40 15.57
N VAL A 8 -24.70 -14.44 15.43
CA VAL A 8 -24.60 -15.68 16.23
C VAL A 8 -23.40 -16.53 15.82
N THR A 9 -23.03 -16.55 14.54
CA THR A 9 -21.88 -17.33 14.03
C THR A 9 -20.51 -16.75 14.41
N ARG A 10 -20.41 -15.44 14.73
CA ARG A 10 -19.13 -14.82 15.13
C ARG A 10 -18.75 -15.09 16.59
N ALA A 11 -19.72 -15.29 17.48
CA ALA A 11 -19.44 -15.56 18.89
C ALA A 11 -18.94 -17.01 19.11
N ALA A 12 -19.45 -17.98 18.35
CA ALA A 12 -19.09 -19.39 18.49
C ALA A 12 -17.67 -19.72 17.99
N ALA A 13 -17.11 -18.93 17.07
CA ALA A 13 -15.80 -19.21 16.46
C ALA A 13 -14.60 -18.91 17.39
N TRP A 14 -14.80 -18.16 18.49
CA TRP A 14 -13.72 -17.83 19.43
C TRP A 14 -13.48 -18.92 20.50
N ALA A 15 -14.40 -19.87 20.66
CA ALA A 15 -14.28 -20.92 21.67
C ALA A 15 -13.34 -22.08 21.26
N ASN A 16 -13.02 -22.23 19.98
CA ASN A 16 -12.41 -23.47 19.44
C ASN A 16 -11.02 -23.33 18.82
N GLY A 17 -10.31 -22.22 19.02
CA GLY A 17 -8.86 -22.14 18.71
C GLY A 17 -8.45 -22.51 17.28
N LYS A 18 -9.34 -22.39 16.29
CA LYS A 18 -9.03 -22.62 14.88
C LYS A 18 -9.03 -21.28 14.15
N GLU A 19 -7.87 -20.89 13.65
CA GLU A 19 -7.74 -19.78 12.70
C GLU A 19 -8.53 -20.12 11.43
N LEU A 20 -9.62 -19.40 11.19
CA LEU A 20 -10.27 -19.38 9.88
C LEU A 20 -9.72 -18.20 9.08
N PRO A 21 -9.43 -18.38 7.78
CA PRO A 21 -8.99 -17.30 6.91
C PRO A 21 -10.09 -16.24 6.90
N THR A 22 -9.79 -15.11 7.54
CA THR A 22 -10.76 -14.05 7.72
C THR A 22 -10.99 -13.38 6.37
N PHE A 23 -12.12 -13.67 5.73
CA PHE A 23 -12.64 -12.86 4.63
C PHE A 23 -13.00 -11.47 5.16
N PHE A 24 -11.99 -10.59 5.26
CA PHE A 24 -12.17 -9.16 5.48
C PHE A 24 -12.71 -8.54 4.18
N TYR A 25 -14.03 -8.42 4.10
CA TYR A 25 -14.68 -7.45 3.22
C TYR A 25 -14.31 -6.04 3.73
N SER A 26 -13.26 -5.46 3.15
CA SER A 26 -13.01 -4.02 3.20
C SER A 26 -14.03 -3.34 2.28
N LEU A 27 -15.14 -2.92 2.87
CA LEU A 27 -16.17 -2.10 2.25
C LEU A 27 -15.72 -0.64 2.28
N GLU A 28 -14.59 -0.31 1.65
CA GLU A 28 -14.05 1.06 1.68
C GLU A 28 -13.22 1.45 0.44
N LEU A 29 -13.26 0.67 -0.63
CA LEU A 29 -12.78 1.13 -1.94
C LEU A 29 -13.94 1.02 -2.91
N GLY A 30 -14.41 2.19 -3.36
CA GLY A 30 -15.48 2.41 -4.34
C GLY A 30 -15.18 1.76 -5.69
N THR A 31 -15.24 0.44 -5.72
CA THR A 31 -15.42 -0.34 -6.93
C THR A 31 -16.91 -0.63 -7.01
N GLU A 32 -17.66 0.35 -7.50
CA GLU A 32 -18.95 0.04 -8.11
C GLU A 32 -18.67 -1.01 -9.16
N ILE A 33 -19.06 -2.26 -8.88
CA ILE A 33 -19.20 -3.28 -9.89
C ILE A 33 -20.26 -2.71 -10.83
N LYS A 34 -19.83 -2.13 -11.96
CA LYS A 34 -20.74 -1.68 -13.01
C LYS A 34 -21.44 -2.93 -13.51
N TYR A 35 -22.60 -3.24 -12.93
CA TYR A 35 -23.49 -4.35 -13.30
C TYR A 35 -23.72 -4.43 -14.82
N ARG A 36 -23.62 -3.29 -15.53
CA ARG A 36 -23.68 -3.19 -16.99
C ARG A 36 -22.63 -4.04 -17.74
N SER A 37 -21.41 -4.20 -17.23
CA SER A 37 -20.38 -5.00 -17.90
C SER A 37 -20.59 -6.51 -17.72
N PHE A 38 -21.34 -6.92 -16.68
CA PHE A 38 -21.69 -8.31 -16.41
C PHE A 38 -22.85 -8.82 -17.28
N CYS A 39 -23.80 -7.94 -17.63
CA CYS A 39 -24.99 -8.34 -18.39
C CYS A 39 -24.77 -8.48 -19.90
N ASN A 40 -23.78 -7.82 -20.48
CA ASN A 40 -23.55 -7.84 -21.94
C ASN A 40 -23.16 -9.23 -22.48
N PRO A 41 -22.25 -10.01 -21.85
CA PRO A 41 -21.90 -11.36 -22.32
C PRO A 41 -23.03 -12.38 -22.14
N LEU A 42 -23.87 -12.21 -21.11
CA LEU A 42 -25.03 -13.07 -20.84
C LEU A 42 -26.20 -12.78 -21.80
N SER A 43 -26.27 -11.55 -22.31
CA SER A 43 -27.24 -11.10 -23.31
C SER A 43 -26.86 -11.52 -24.73
N SER A 44 -25.56 -11.51 -25.07
CA SER A 44 -25.07 -11.94 -26.39
C SER A 44 -24.87 -13.45 -26.52
N ALA A 45 -24.70 -14.16 -25.41
CA ALA A 45 -24.82 -15.60 -25.38
C ALA A 45 -26.29 -15.94 -25.68
N ASN A 46 -26.54 -16.42 -26.89
CA ASN A 46 -27.85 -16.89 -27.35
C ASN A 46 -28.23 -18.18 -26.60
N CYS A 47 -28.38 -18.10 -25.28
CA CYS A 47 -28.68 -19.21 -24.37
C CYS A 47 -30.00 -19.87 -24.75
N ARG A 48 -30.93 -19.10 -25.34
CA ARG A 48 -32.22 -19.61 -25.81
C ARG A 48 -32.06 -20.70 -26.88
N ASP A 49 -31.17 -20.50 -27.85
CA ASP A 49 -30.96 -21.45 -28.94
C ASP A 49 -30.03 -22.60 -28.53
N ARG A 50 -29.10 -22.36 -27.59
CA ARG A 50 -28.15 -23.39 -27.10
C ARG A 50 -28.71 -24.31 -26.01
N LEU A 51 -29.77 -23.91 -25.32
CA LEU A 51 -30.48 -24.73 -24.31
C LEU A 51 -31.60 -25.59 -24.94
N SER A 52 -31.76 -25.55 -26.26
CA SER A 52 -32.85 -26.21 -26.97
C SER A 52 -32.50 -27.57 -27.59
N SER A 53 -31.28 -28.12 -27.37
CA SER A 53 -30.88 -29.37 -28.05
C SER A 53 -30.61 -30.60 -27.19
N ASP A 54 -30.43 -30.53 -25.86
CA ASP A 54 -30.04 -31.73 -25.10
C ASP A 54 -30.53 -31.75 -23.65
N ASP A 55 -30.49 -32.97 -23.10
CA ASP A 55 -30.79 -33.42 -21.72
C ASP A 55 -30.62 -32.34 -20.63
N ALA A 56 -31.50 -32.37 -19.63
CA ALA A 56 -31.64 -31.32 -18.62
C ALA A 56 -30.31 -31.05 -17.87
N ASP A 57 -29.55 -32.11 -17.61
CA ASP A 57 -28.25 -32.01 -16.93
C ASP A 57 -27.20 -31.34 -17.81
N SER A 58 -27.20 -31.62 -19.12
CA SER A 58 -26.29 -30.99 -20.08
C SER A 58 -26.55 -29.48 -20.21
N SER A 59 -27.83 -29.11 -20.25
CA SER A 59 -28.27 -27.71 -20.29
C SER A 59 -27.92 -26.93 -19.01
N TYR A 60 -28.06 -27.57 -17.84
CA TYR A 60 -27.66 -26.96 -16.56
C TYR A 60 -26.15 -26.73 -16.48
N ASN A 61 -25.33 -27.72 -16.87
CA ASN A 61 -23.88 -27.61 -16.85
C ASN A 61 -23.37 -26.51 -17.80
N LEU A 62 -24.00 -26.35 -18.97
CA LEU A 62 -23.70 -25.25 -19.90
C LEU A 62 -23.95 -23.89 -19.24
N LEU A 63 -25.09 -23.72 -18.58
CA LEU A 63 -25.43 -22.48 -17.87
C LEU A 63 -24.42 -22.15 -16.78
N VAL A 64 -24.05 -23.13 -15.96
CA VAL A 64 -23.04 -22.96 -14.90
C VAL A 64 -21.71 -22.52 -15.49
N SER A 65 -21.29 -23.10 -16.62
CA SER A 65 -20.02 -22.76 -17.28
C SER A 65 -19.99 -21.32 -17.82
N VAL A 66 -21.07 -20.87 -18.46
CA VAL A 66 -21.20 -19.52 -19.01
C VAL A 66 -21.22 -18.51 -17.87
N TYR A 67 -22.00 -18.77 -16.82
CA TYR A 67 -22.04 -17.93 -15.63
C TYR A 67 -20.66 -17.82 -14.97
N ALA A 68 -19.96 -18.96 -14.81
CA ALA A 68 -18.61 -18.97 -14.26
C ALA A 68 -17.66 -18.12 -15.11
N SER A 69 -17.66 -18.28 -16.43
CA SER A 69 -16.81 -17.48 -17.33
C SER A 69 -17.09 -15.98 -17.26
N ALA A 70 -18.38 -15.59 -17.22
CA ALA A 70 -18.78 -14.18 -17.11
C ALA A 70 -18.38 -13.60 -15.74
N SER A 71 -18.50 -14.40 -14.68
CA SER A 71 -18.11 -14.01 -13.33
C SER A 71 -16.60 -13.79 -13.21
N CYS A 72 -15.77 -14.65 -13.85
CA CYS A 72 -14.31 -14.51 -13.85
C CYS A 72 -13.84 -13.23 -14.57
N LEU A 73 -14.55 -12.77 -15.61
CA LEU A 73 -14.21 -11.54 -16.32
C LEU A 73 -14.66 -10.28 -15.56
N ALA A 74 -15.81 -10.34 -14.90
CA ALA A 74 -16.42 -9.18 -14.26
C ALA A 74 -15.96 -8.92 -12.82
N ILE A 75 -15.55 -9.98 -12.11
CA ILE A 75 -15.05 -9.88 -10.74
C ILE A 75 -13.54 -9.82 -10.82
N PRO A 76 -12.90 -8.66 -10.55
CA PRO A 76 -11.46 -8.59 -10.51
C PRO A 76 -10.97 -9.55 -9.42
N THR A 77 -10.38 -10.68 -9.82
CA THR A 77 -9.60 -11.54 -8.94
C THR A 77 -8.31 -10.81 -8.62
N ARG A 78 -8.39 -9.78 -7.78
CA ARG A 78 -7.20 -9.26 -7.12
C ARG A 78 -6.71 -10.40 -6.24
N VAL A 79 -5.74 -11.15 -6.74
CA VAL A 79 -4.83 -11.89 -5.88
C VAL A 79 -4.23 -10.81 -5.02
N ARG A 80 -4.74 -10.66 -3.79
CA ARG A 80 -4.12 -9.79 -2.81
C ARG A 80 -2.73 -10.35 -2.71
N LYS A 81 -1.75 -9.65 -3.30
CA LYS A 81 -0.36 -9.84 -2.90
C LYS A 81 -0.39 -9.49 -1.43
N THR A 82 -0.45 -10.50 -0.58
CA THR A 82 -0.06 -10.39 0.82
C THR A 82 1.44 -10.16 0.80
N GLN A 83 1.86 -9.02 0.24
CA GLN A 83 3.11 -8.42 0.65
C GLN A 83 2.87 -8.16 2.12
N LEU A 84 3.35 -9.08 2.95
CA LEU A 84 3.58 -8.85 4.36
C LEU A 84 4.42 -7.59 4.39
N CYS A 85 3.78 -6.43 4.57
CA CYS A 85 4.48 -5.19 4.77
C CYS A 85 5.36 -5.45 5.98
N SER A 86 6.67 -5.57 5.74
CA SER A 86 7.62 -5.82 6.83
C SER A 86 7.39 -4.73 7.86
N ASN A 87 7.31 -5.14 9.12
CA ASN A 87 7.20 -4.19 10.21
C ASN A 87 8.31 -3.14 10.10
N PRO A 88 8.02 -1.86 10.39
CA PRO A 88 9.02 -0.82 10.33
C PRO A 88 10.15 -1.10 11.33
N LYS A 89 11.36 -0.63 11.04
CA LYS A 89 12.56 -0.97 11.83
C LYS A 89 12.51 -0.54 13.31
N TRP A 90 11.69 0.46 13.64
CA TRP A 90 11.45 0.92 15.01
C TRP A 90 10.37 0.11 15.74
N PHE A 91 9.67 -0.80 15.06
CA PHE A 91 8.61 -1.61 15.64
C PHE A 91 9.16 -2.65 16.61
N ASN A 92 8.45 -2.88 17.70
CA ASN A 92 8.87 -3.82 18.74
C ASN A 92 7.65 -4.60 19.29
N GLN A 93 7.93 -5.69 20.00
CA GLN A 93 6.88 -6.56 20.57
C GLN A 93 5.99 -5.84 21.59
N SER A 94 6.48 -4.80 22.28
CA SER A 94 5.67 -4.04 23.23
C SER A 94 4.63 -3.16 22.53
N ILE A 95 4.98 -2.52 21.41
CA ILE A 95 4.03 -1.80 20.55
C ILE A 95 3.04 -2.79 19.93
N GLU A 96 3.48 -3.98 19.56
CA GLU A 96 2.60 -5.02 19.05
C GLU A 96 1.54 -5.42 20.08
N ALA A 97 1.96 -5.71 21.31
CA ALA A 97 1.05 -6.04 22.40
C ALA A 97 0.03 -4.92 22.67
N LEU A 98 0.48 -3.65 22.73
CA LEU A 98 -0.40 -2.49 22.90
C LEU A 98 -1.36 -2.31 21.70
N THR A 99 -0.91 -2.63 20.49
CA THR A 99 -1.75 -2.54 19.29
C THR A 99 -2.83 -3.62 19.30
N ARG A 100 -2.51 -4.84 19.73
CA ARG A 100 -3.47 -5.94 19.94
C ARG A 100 -4.48 -5.57 21.04
N GLU A 101 -4.03 -4.99 22.15
CA GLU A 101 -4.90 -4.50 23.23
C GLU A 101 -5.88 -3.42 22.72
N LYS A 102 -5.37 -2.42 21.98
CA LYS A 102 -6.21 -1.40 21.34
C LYS A 102 -7.27 -2.03 20.42
N TYR A 103 -6.88 -3.03 19.63
CA TYR A 103 -7.79 -3.74 18.73
C TYR A 103 -8.87 -4.52 19.50
N LYS A 104 -8.52 -5.18 20.60
CA LYS A 104 -9.49 -5.84 21.50
C LYS A 104 -10.54 -4.85 21.98
N PHE A 105 -10.13 -3.69 22.51
CA PHE A 105 -11.07 -2.67 22.96
C PHE A 105 -11.93 -2.09 21.83
N HIS A 106 -11.37 -1.91 20.62
CA HIS A 106 -12.15 -1.50 19.46
C HIS A 106 -13.28 -2.50 19.15
N CYS A 107 -13.00 -3.80 19.17
CA CYS A 107 -14.02 -4.84 18.97
C CYS A 107 -15.09 -4.83 20.07
N LEU A 108 -14.70 -4.61 21.32
CA LEU A 108 -15.63 -4.49 22.44
C LEU A 108 -16.52 -3.24 22.33
N CYS A 109 -15.96 -2.08 22.01
CA CYS A 109 -16.73 -0.85 21.77
C CYS A 109 -17.73 -1.00 20.61
N ARG A 110 -17.38 -1.76 19.56
CA ARG A 110 -18.32 -2.07 18.47
C ARG A 110 -19.46 -2.99 18.91
N SER A 111 -19.22 -3.86 19.87
CA SER A 111 -20.21 -4.81 20.39
C SER A 111 -21.13 -4.15 21.42
N ALA A 112 -20.62 -3.18 22.18
CA ALA A 112 -21.35 -2.44 23.22
C ALA A 112 -21.12 -0.91 23.09
N PRO A 113 -21.82 -0.24 22.16
CA PRO A 113 -21.54 1.16 21.81
C PRO A 113 -21.87 2.18 22.91
N HIS A 114 -22.78 1.83 23.82
CA HIS A 114 -23.22 2.71 24.92
C HIS A 114 -22.43 2.53 26.22
N ASN A 115 -21.45 1.61 26.26
CA ASN A 115 -20.62 1.41 27.44
C ASN A 115 -19.50 2.46 27.51
N ALA A 116 -19.63 3.41 28.43
CA ALA A 116 -18.69 4.51 28.61
C ALA A 116 -17.30 4.04 29.05
N ASP A 117 -17.21 3.01 29.90
CA ASP A 117 -15.95 2.49 30.42
C ASP A 117 -15.11 1.85 29.33
N LEU A 118 -15.72 1.06 28.45
CA LEU A 118 -15.05 0.47 27.28
C LEU A 118 -14.52 1.56 26.35
N LYS A 119 -15.30 2.62 26.13
CA LYS A 119 -14.88 3.76 25.31
C LYS A 119 -13.69 4.50 25.95
N ALA A 120 -13.71 4.69 27.27
CA ALA A 120 -12.60 5.30 28.01
C ALA A 120 -11.32 4.43 27.93
N ALA A 121 -11.44 3.12 28.13
CA ALA A 121 -10.34 2.17 28.02
C ALA A 121 -9.73 2.12 26.60
N TYR A 122 -10.58 2.19 25.57
CA TYR A 122 -10.14 2.31 24.17
C TYR A 122 -9.34 3.60 23.93
N ILE A 123 -9.84 4.75 24.39
CA ILE A 123 -9.14 6.04 24.28
C ILE A 123 -7.79 5.98 25.00
N GLN A 124 -7.73 5.39 26.20
CA GLN A 124 -6.50 5.22 26.94
C GLN A 124 -5.50 4.33 26.19
N SER A 125 -5.95 3.22 25.62
CA SER A 125 -5.13 2.32 24.81
C SER A 125 -4.58 3.02 23.55
N CYS A 126 -5.39 3.86 22.89
CA CYS A 126 -4.94 4.71 21.79
C CYS A 126 -3.82 5.66 22.22
N LYS A 127 -3.93 6.31 23.39
CA LYS A 127 -2.88 7.18 23.94
C LYS A 127 -1.60 6.40 24.25
N LYS A 128 -1.70 5.22 24.87
CA LYS A 128 -0.56 4.34 25.17
C LYS A 128 0.20 3.96 23.89
N VAL A 129 -0.51 3.48 22.87
CA VAL A 129 0.09 3.12 21.56
C VAL A 129 0.80 4.34 20.94
N LYS A 130 0.12 5.50 20.88
CA LYS A 130 0.68 6.73 20.31
C LYS A 130 1.98 7.15 21.01
N THR A 131 2.00 7.11 22.34
CA THR A 131 3.20 7.45 23.12
C THR A 131 4.31 6.41 22.93
N ALA A 132 4.00 5.12 22.92
CA ALA A 132 4.98 4.06 22.70
C ALA A 132 5.63 4.14 21.32
N VAL A 133 4.83 4.36 20.27
CA VAL A 133 5.31 4.55 18.89
C VAL A 133 6.24 5.74 18.79
N ARG A 134 5.84 6.91 19.33
CA ARG A 134 6.70 8.11 19.34
C ARG A 134 8.04 7.84 20.03
N LYS A 135 8.01 7.23 21.22
CA LYS A 135 9.23 6.87 21.96
C LYS A 135 10.13 5.92 21.17
N ALA A 136 9.55 4.95 20.47
CA ALA A 136 10.32 4.00 19.68
C ALA A 136 10.95 4.65 18.44
N ILE A 137 10.21 5.53 17.74
CA ILE A 137 10.73 6.31 16.61
C ILE A 137 11.90 7.18 17.08
N CYS A 138 11.72 7.98 18.15
CA CYS A 138 12.80 8.85 18.65
C CYS A 138 14.04 8.04 19.08
N LYS A 139 13.85 6.87 19.72
CA LYS A 139 14.97 5.98 20.07
C LYS A 139 15.72 5.48 18.84
N PHE A 140 14.98 5.11 17.80
CA PHE A 140 15.54 4.63 16.54
C PHE A 140 16.28 5.74 15.78
N GLU A 141 15.70 6.94 15.70
CA GLU A 141 16.35 8.11 15.10
C GLU A 141 17.63 8.49 15.86
N ALA A 142 17.58 8.52 17.19
CA ALA A 142 18.76 8.78 18.01
C ALA A 142 19.84 7.71 17.82
N PHE A 143 19.47 6.44 17.57
CA PHE A 143 20.42 5.40 17.21
C PHE A 143 21.07 5.65 15.84
N ILE A 144 20.29 6.04 14.83
CA ILE A 144 20.81 6.39 13.50
C ILE A 144 21.80 7.56 13.61
N MET A 145 21.45 8.61 14.35
CA MET A 145 22.29 9.80 14.49
C MET A 145 23.61 9.51 15.22
N ARG A 146 23.60 8.63 16.21
CA ARG A 146 24.85 8.19 16.87
C ARG A 146 25.72 7.35 15.93
N SER A 147 25.09 6.51 15.13
CA SER A 147 25.79 5.55 14.26
C SER A 147 26.19 6.13 12.90
N CYS A 148 25.66 7.29 12.50
CA CYS A 148 25.87 7.84 11.16
C CYS A 148 27.34 8.19 10.86
N LYS A 149 28.13 8.53 11.89
CA LYS A 149 29.57 8.78 11.76
C LYS A 149 30.35 7.53 11.32
N LEU A 150 29.92 6.36 11.79
CA LEU A 150 30.54 5.06 11.44
C LEU A 150 29.89 4.44 10.20
N GLN A 151 28.59 4.66 10.03
CA GLN A 151 27.77 4.06 8.96
C GLN A 151 26.88 5.12 8.30
N PRO A 152 27.43 5.94 7.38
CA PRO A 152 26.67 7.02 6.75
C PRO A 152 25.45 6.52 5.96
N LYS A 153 25.52 5.30 5.40
CA LYS A 153 24.42 4.68 4.65
C LYS A 153 23.13 4.51 5.48
N LEU A 154 23.21 4.39 6.81
CA LEU A 154 22.02 4.28 7.66
C LEU A 154 21.17 5.54 7.60
N LEU A 155 21.82 6.71 7.63
CA LEU A 155 21.14 8.00 7.56
C LEU A 155 20.49 8.19 6.18
N PHE A 156 21.22 7.92 5.10
CA PHE A 156 20.66 8.02 3.74
C PHE A 156 19.50 7.05 3.52
N ASN A 157 19.60 5.81 4.03
CA ASN A 157 18.50 4.85 3.97
C ASN A 157 17.28 5.35 4.73
N TYR A 158 17.46 5.96 5.91
CA TYR A 158 16.37 6.55 6.67
C TYR A 158 15.72 7.70 5.90
N ILE A 159 16.50 8.67 5.43
CA ILE A 159 16.01 9.82 4.66
C ILE A 159 15.25 9.36 3.41
N ASN A 160 15.80 8.40 2.67
CA ASN A 160 15.14 7.84 1.49
C ASN A 160 13.83 7.15 1.85
N SER A 161 13.77 6.43 2.98
CA SER A 161 12.53 5.79 3.44
C SER A 161 11.44 6.78 3.87
N GLN A 162 11.79 8.02 4.21
CA GLN A 162 10.82 9.08 4.56
C GLN A 162 10.30 9.85 3.35
N LYS A 163 10.84 9.62 2.14
CA LYS A 163 10.36 10.29 0.93
C LYS A 163 8.94 9.82 0.61
N ALA A 164 8.04 10.79 0.42
CA ALA A 164 6.64 10.52 0.06
C ALA A 164 6.52 9.84 -1.32
N CYS A 165 7.42 10.20 -2.24
CA CYS A 165 7.51 9.61 -3.57
C CYS A 165 8.74 8.70 -3.63
N ASN A 166 8.47 7.40 -3.81
CA ASN A 166 9.48 6.41 -4.18
C ASN A 166 9.24 5.91 -5.61
N ASP A 167 8.59 6.73 -6.46
CA ASP A 167 8.36 6.34 -7.84
C ASP A 167 9.68 6.33 -8.60
N SER A 168 10.00 5.15 -9.13
CA SER A 168 11.00 4.99 -10.17
C SER A 168 10.36 5.27 -11.53
N ILE A 169 11.16 5.72 -12.49
CA ILE A 169 10.76 5.80 -13.90
C ILE A 169 10.36 4.38 -14.34
N LYS A 170 9.07 4.18 -14.66
CA LYS A 170 8.50 2.86 -14.98
C LYS A 170 8.73 2.46 -16.44
N GLY A 171 8.96 3.45 -17.30
CA GLY A 171 9.29 3.25 -18.70
C GLY A 171 9.49 4.58 -19.43
N LEU A 172 10.16 4.52 -20.56
CA LEU A 172 10.39 5.64 -21.48
C LEU A 172 10.11 5.21 -22.91
N LEU A 173 9.79 6.17 -23.76
CA LEU A 173 9.70 5.94 -25.20
C LEU A 173 11.09 6.11 -25.83
N ASP A 174 11.43 5.18 -26.70
CA ASP A 174 12.60 5.28 -27.57
C ASP A 174 12.35 6.26 -28.74
N ALA A 175 13.39 6.59 -29.50
CA ALA A 175 13.31 7.39 -30.73
C ALA A 175 12.36 6.77 -31.77
N ASP A 176 12.28 5.44 -31.79
CA ASP A 176 11.36 4.68 -32.65
C ASP A 176 9.91 4.61 -32.11
N GLY A 177 9.62 5.29 -30.99
CA GLY A 177 8.30 5.29 -30.35
C GLY A 177 7.98 4.00 -29.58
N CYS A 178 8.94 3.11 -29.37
CA CYS A 178 8.77 1.88 -28.60
C CYS A 178 8.83 2.12 -27.08
N PHE A 179 7.90 1.54 -26.32
CA PHE A 179 7.84 1.71 -24.86
C PHE A 179 8.79 0.74 -24.14
N GLN A 180 9.87 1.27 -23.61
CA GLN A 180 10.91 0.54 -22.91
C GLN A 180 10.65 0.53 -21.40
N THR A 181 10.62 -0.66 -20.81
CA THR A 181 10.48 -0.87 -19.35
C THR A 181 11.75 -1.41 -18.69
N ASP A 182 12.73 -1.86 -19.48
CA ASP A 182 14.02 -2.32 -18.96
C ASP A 182 14.85 -1.14 -18.46
N GLY A 183 15.20 -1.19 -17.16
CA GLY A 183 16.00 -0.17 -16.49
C GLY A 183 17.36 0.08 -17.15
N ARG A 184 17.99 -0.92 -17.78
CA ARG A 184 19.27 -0.72 -18.48
C ARG A 184 19.11 0.11 -19.74
N VAL A 185 18.04 -0.13 -20.50
CA VAL A 185 17.73 0.60 -21.73
C VAL A 185 17.31 2.04 -21.40
N ILE A 186 16.44 2.20 -20.39
CA ILE A 186 16.02 3.51 -19.87
C ILE A 186 17.24 4.35 -19.44
N ALA A 187 18.18 3.76 -18.70
CA ALA A 187 19.38 4.46 -18.26
C ALA A 187 20.26 4.93 -19.44
N ARG A 188 20.38 4.09 -20.47
CA ARG A 188 21.12 4.44 -21.69
C ARG A 188 20.47 5.60 -22.44
N LEU A 189 19.15 5.53 -22.68
CA LEU A 189 18.37 6.58 -23.34
C LEU A 189 18.51 7.92 -22.63
N LEU A 190 18.39 7.92 -21.29
CA LEU A 190 18.59 9.12 -20.49
C LEU A 190 20.02 9.66 -20.64
N ASN A 191 21.02 8.79 -20.59
CA ASN A 191 22.41 9.19 -20.69
C ASN A 191 22.73 9.79 -22.07
N GLU A 192 22.24 9.19 -23.15
CA GLU A 192 22.39 9.71 -24.51
C GLU A 192 21.71 11.07 -24.66
N HIS A 193 20.47 11.20 -24.20
CA HIS A 193 19.73 12.46 -24.23
C HIS A 193 20.44 13.56 -23.44
N PHE A 194 20.84 13.29 -22.19
CA PHE A 194 21.55 14.28 -21.37
C PHE A 194 22.95 14.59 -21.90
N SER A 195 23.64 13.62 -22.51
CA SER A 195 24.94 13.88 -23.13
C SER A 195 24.82 14.79 -24.35
N SER A 196 23.74 14.67 -25.12
CA SER A 196 23.51 15.49 -26.32
C SER A 196 23.33 16.98 -26.03
N VAL A 197 22.73 17.34 -24.89
CA VAL A 197 22.53 18.74 -24.47
C VAL A 197 23.80 19.38 -23.92
N PHE A 198 24.80 18.58 -23.54
CA PHE A 198 26.12 19.09 -23.21
C PHE A 198 26.93 19.26 -24.49
N SER A 199 26.84 20.45 -25.10
CA SER A 199 27.78 20.84 -26.16
C SER A 199 29.20 20.84 -25.59
N LEU A 200 30.19 20.37 -26.37
CA LEU A 200 31.58 20.77 -26.14
C LEU A 200 31.61 22.29 -26.21
N ARG A 201 31.71 22.96 -25.07
CA ARG A 201 31.96 24.41 -25.08
C ARG A 201 33.37 24.60 -25.60
N ASP A 202 33.51 25.46 -26.60
CA ASP A 202 34.79 26.09 -26.88
C ASP A 202 35.22 26.79 -25.59
N TYR A 203 36.36 26.36 -25.04
CA TYR A 203 36.92 26.84 -23.77
C TYR A 203 37.13 28.37 -23.75
N GLU A 204 37.08 29.01 -24.91
CA GLU A 204 37.16 30.46 -25.13
C GLU A 204 35.93 31.23 -24.62
N SER A 205 34.78 30.58 -24.40
CA SER A 205 33.51 31.26 -24.04
C SER A 205 33.02 31.01 -22.61
N VAL A 206 33.78 30.29 -21.79
CA VAL A 206 33.39 30.01 -20.40
C VAL A 206 33.58 31.29 -19.57
N PRO A 207 32.52 31.86 -18.96
CA PRO A 207 32.68 33.00 -18.07
C PRO A 207 33.65 32.61 -16.95
N ALA A 208 34.73 33.37 -16.79
CA ALA A 208 35.62 33.17 -15.66
C ALA A 208 34.80 33.27 -14.37
N MET A 209 34.81 32.22 -13.55
CA MET A 209 34.28 32.25 -12.19
C MET A 209 35.46 32.51 -11.24
N PRO A 210 35.87 33.77 -11.02
CA PRO A 210 37.10 34.11 -10.29
C PRO A 210 37.06 33.69 -8.81
N CYS A 211 35.89 33.39 -8.25
CA CYS A 211 35.82 32.71 -6.97
C CYS A 211 34.58 31.83 -6.88
N ARG A 212 34.72 30.67 -6.22
CA ARG A 212 33.60 30.13 -5.46
C ARG A 212 33.31 31.18 -4.39
N SER A 213 32.11 31.72 -4.34
CA SER A 213 31.74 32.70 -3.32
C SER A 213 32.19 32.15 -1.96
N ASN A 214 33.03 32.90 -1.25
CA ASN A 214 33.54 32.53 0.07
C ASN A 214 32.43 32.68 1.14
N THR A 215 31.19 32.43 0.73
CA THR A 215 30.00 32.47 1.55
C THR A 215 30.07 31.29 2.50
N LYS A 216 30.61 31.54 3.70
CA LYS A 216 30.34 30.69 4.85
C LYS A 216 28.82 30.64 5.02
N CYS A 217 28.19 29.51 4.70
CA CYS A 217 26.81 29.26 5.11
C CYS A 217 26.78 29.27 6.64
N VAL A 218 26.41 30.42 7.22
CA VAL A 218 26.08 30.52 8.63
C VAL A 218 24.70 29.88 8.78
N VAL A 219 24.68 28.59 9.12
CA VAL A 219 23.43 27.91 9.46
C VAL A 219 23.01 28.44 10.81
N ASN A 220 21.92 29.20 10.84
CA ASN A 220 21.33 29.65 12.10
C ASN A 220 20.72 28.43 12.81
N LEU A 221 21.36 28.01 13.90
CA LEU A 221 20.97 26.84 14.68
C LEU A 221 19.72 27.10 15.53
N ASP A 222 19.38 28.38 15.77
CA ASP A 222 18.22 28.77 16.58
C ASP A 222 16.89 28.48 15.86
N VAL A 223 16.93 28.35 14.53
CA VAL A 223 15.77 27.91 13.70
C VAL A 223 15.35 26.47 14.04
N PHE A 224 16.24 25.65 14.62
CA PHE A 224 15.97 24.25 14.93
C PHE A 224 15.70 24.00 16.42
N SER A 225 15.67 25.03 17.26
CA SER A 225 15.26 24.90 18.65
C SER A 225 13.74 24.99 18.74
N PRO A 226 13.04 23.94 19.21
CA PRO A 226 11.64 24.05 19.56
C PRO A 226 11.50 24.78 20.90
N ASP A 227 10.64 25.78 20.95
CA ASP A 227 10.09 26.34 22.20
C ASP A 227 9.37 25.25 23.03
#